data_AF-A0A1V4HSC8-F1
#
_entry.id   AF-A0A1V4HSC8-F1
#
_cell.length_a   1.000
_cell.length_b   1.000
_cell.length_c   1.000
_cell.angle_alpha   90.00
_cell.angle_beta   90.00
_cell.angle_gamma   90.00
#
_symmetry.space_group_name_H-M   'P 1'
#
loop_
_entity.id
_entity.type
_entity.pdbx_description
1 polymer ?
#
loop_
_entity_poly.entity_id
_entity_poly.type
_entity_poly.pdbx_seq_one_letter_code
_entity_poly.pdbx_strand_id
1 'polypeptide(L)'
;MIKETRVYVTLNGKHTKHYENLKYEIPRRRDKWGSYGFVQGTQIYVKIEDLPIKSEVIVTKICDYCFGESPCSYVTLIKGRQYIAKDCCDKVECVGQKIKEVNDIRPINKRRINDEKELEIGRSLSERFPEIATQYHPVLNKKPPDKISYGSDKMYWWICRDNPEHIWDDSAKHRTLGDRGCPFCRGMRINHTNCLRTTHPYLISEWHPTKNSEITPDNVSFGSLKMTWWLCPICTSSYDMPVAMRASAGQNCPYCAGSRVNETNCLATFYPELLREWNHELNIGATPYSITKSSAKKVWWKCSSCSWSWEAAPESRTNMKSGCPKCNSTDGEKEVMVALDKRNIKYKFQYSFSDLRSPKDYPMRYDFAIYDDNKNIKYIIEYDDPYHFKDERGRLHKKTVEYDKIKNEYCEIKGIKLLRIPYWDFQCIDDIIEKIHST
;
A
#
# COMPACT_ATOMS: atom_id res chain seq x y z
N MET A 1 38.80 -31.68 -4.96
CA MET A 1 38.95 -31.45 -6.43
C MET A 1 39.61 -32.68 -7.11
N ILE A 2 39.46 -32.89 -8.44
CA ILE A 2 40.23 -33.92 -9.19
C ILE A 2 41.39 -33.22 -9.91
N LYS A 3 42.60 -33.76 -9.80
CA LYS A 3 43.81 -33.15 -10.39
C LYS A 3 43.83 -33.27 -11.91
N GLU A 4 43.41 -34.42 -12.43
CA GLU A 4 43.39 -34.70 -13.86
C GLU A 4 42.17 -34.08 -14.55
N THR A 5 42.32 -33.65 -15.79
CA THR A 5 41.18 -33.30 -16.67
C THR A 5 40.75 -34.48 -17.54
N ARG A 6 41.64 -35.46 -17.73
CA ARG A 6 41.45 -36.67 -18.54
C ARG A 6 42.19 -37.87 -17.98
N VAL A 7 41.65 -39.07 -18.16
CA VAL A 7 42.22 -40.34 -17.68
C VAL A 7 42.07 -41.46 -18.70
N TYR A 8 42.93 -42.46 -18.62
CA TYR A 8 42.81 -43.69 -19.41
C TYR A 8 41.76 -44.62 -18.81
N VAL A 9 40.89 -45.15 -19.66
CA VAL A 9 39.89 -46.15 -19.29
C VAL A 9 40.10 -47.39 -20.11
N THR A 10 40.30 -48.52 -19.44
CA THR A 10 40.29 -49.83 -20.06
C THR A 10 38.85 -50.23 -20.36
N LEU A 11 38.50 -50.30 -21.64
CA LEU A 11 37.18 -50.66 -22.10
C LEU A 11 36.89 -52.15 -21.84
N ASN A 12 35.63 -52.42 -21.50
CA ASN A 12 35.06 -53.76 -21.46
C ASN A 12 33.69 -53.73 -22.18
N GLY A 13 33.14 -54.91 -22.49
CA GLY A 13 31.88 -55.01 -23.25
C GLY A 13 30.69 -54.28 -22.60
N LYS A 14 30.74 -53.98 -21.29
CA LYS A 14 29.64 -53.31 -20.56
C LYS A 14 29.62 -51.80 -20.75
N HIS A 15 30.77 -51.14 -20.84
CA HIS A 15 30.85 -49.67 -20.90
C HIS A 15 31.29 -49.11 -22.25
N THR A 16 31.61 -49.97 -23.23
CA THR A 16 31.98 -49.54 -24.60
C THR A 16 30.89 -48.65 -25.22
N LYS A 17 29.62 -49.06 -25.12
CA LYS A 17 28.47 -48.31 -25.66
C LYS A 17 28.30 -46.90 -25.06
N HIS A 18 28.70 -46.70 -23.80
CA HIS A 18 28.65 -45.38 -23.15
C HIS A 18 29.57 -44.39 -23.86
N TYR A 19 30.80 -44.79 -24.15
CA TYR A 19 31.78 -43.93 -24.80
C TYR A 19 31.51 -43.75 -26.31
N GLU A 20 30.92 -44.76 -26.97
CA GLU A 20 30.43 -44.62 -28.35
C GLU A 20 29.33 -43.57 -28.47
N ASN A 21 28.36 -43.57 -27.54
CA ASN A 21 27.30 -42.55 -27.50
C ASN A 21 27.85 -41.14 -27.28
N LEU A 22 28.96 -41.02 -26.55
CA LEU A 22 29.69 -39.76 -26.35
C LEU A 22 30.66 -39.43 -27.50
N LYS A 23 30.63 -40.22 -28.59
CA LYS A 23 31.45 -40.05 -29.80
C LYS A 23 32.96 -40.15 -29.59
N TYR A 24 33.41 -40.91 -28.58
CA TYR A 24 34.81 -41.27 -28.47
C TYR A 24 35.20 -42.29 -29.55
N GLU A 25 36.37 -42.12 -30.16
CA GLU A 25 36.92 -43.08 -31.11
C GLU A 25 37.40 -44.34 -30.39
N ILE A 26 36.82 -45.49 -30.74
CA ILE A 26 37.18 -46.79 -30.16
C ILE A 26 37.85 -47.64 -31.24
N PRO A 27 39.14 -47.97 -31.09
CA PRO A 27 39.83 -48.87 -32.01
C PRO A 27 39.11 -50.21 -32.14
N ARG A 28 38.78 -50.59 -33.37
CA ARG A 28 38.17 -51.89 -33.71
C ARG A 28 39.11 -52.68 -34.59
N ARG A 29 39.17 -54.00 -34.37
CA ARG A 29 39.94 -54.91 -35.23
C ARG A 29 38.98 -55.78 -36.02
N ARG A 30 39.29 -55.98 -37.30
CA ARG A 30 38.59 -56.95 -38.14
C ARG A 30 38.92 -58.36 -37.67
N ASP A 31 37.90 -59.13 -37.34
CA ASP A 31 38.06 -60.54 -37.02
C ASP A 31 38.23 -61.39 -38.30
N LYS A 32 38.53 -62.68 -38.11
CA LYS A 32 38.73 -63.64 -39.21
C LYS A 32 37.48 -63.91 -40.05
N TRP A 33 36.31 -63.44 -39.61
CA TRP A 33 35.03 -63.54 -40.32
C TRP A 33 34.61 -62.23 -40.97
N GLY A 34 35.49 -61.23 -40.96
CA GLY A 34 35.27 -59.95 -41.62
C GLY A 34 34.50 -58.92 -40.79
N SER A 35 34.11 -59.23 -39.55
CA SER A 35 33.37 -58.34 -38.67
C SER A 35 34.30 -57.46 -37.83
N TYR A 36 33.90 -56.22 -37.56
CA TYR A 36 34.68 -55.28 -36.73
C TYR A 36 34.34 -55.44 -35.26
N GLY A 37 35.17 -56.22 -34.55
CA GLY A 37 35.02 -56.54 -33.14
C GLY A 37 35.81 -55.59 -32.23
N PHE A 38 35.31 -55.45 -31.01
CA PHE A 38 35.99 -54.75 -29.91
C PHE A 38 37.19 -55.59 -29.41
N VAL A 39 38.35 -54.96 -29.24
CA VAL A 39 39.52 -55.62 -28.64
C VAL A 39 39.45 -55.44 -27.13
N GLN A 40 39.27 -56.56 -26.40
CA GLN A 40 39.25 -56.53 -24.93
C GLN A 40 40.56 -55.96 -24.38
N GLY A 41 40.45 -55.04 -23.43
CA GLY A 41 41.63 -54.36 -22.85
C GLY A 41 42.06 -53.09 -23.57
N THR A 42 41.35 -52.66 -24.64
CA THR A 42 41.60 -51.37 -25.30
C THR A 42 41.49 -50.22 -24.31
N GLN A 43 42.50 -49.34 -24.29
CA GLN A 43 42.47 -48.12 -23.48
C GLN A 43 42.10 -46.91 -24.34
N ILE A 44 41.17 -46.10 -23.84
CA ILE A 44 40.83 -44.80 -24.44
C ILE A 44 41.06 -43.68 -23.44
N TYR A 45 41.39 -42.48 -23.93
CA TYR A 45 41.66 -41.31 -23.09
C TYR A 45 40.42 -40.41 -23.04
N VAL A 46 39.74 -40.39 -21.89
CA VAL A 46 38.43 -39.73 -21.73
C VAL A 46 38.51 -38.60 -20.73
N LYS A 47 37.60 -37.62 -20.87
CA LYS A 47 37.47 -36.56 -19.87
C LYS A 47 36.86 -37.11 -18.57
N ILE A 48 37.24 -36.50 -17.45
CA ILE A 48 36.69 -36.84 -16.14
C ILE A 48 35.16 -36.65 -16.09
N GLU A 49 34.64 -35.60 -16.72
CA GLU A 49 33.19 -35.30 -16.79
C GLU A 49 32.37 -36.37 -17.53
N ASP A 50 33.03 -37.12 -18.41
CA ASP A 50 32.41 -38.18 -19.22
C ASP A 50 32.47 -39.56 -18.55
N LEU A 51 33.14 -39.68 -17.39
CA LEU A 51 33.19 -40.94 -16.65
C LEU A 51 31.81 -41.27 -16.07
N PRO A 52 31.33 -42.52 -16.24
CA PRO A 52 30.15 -43.00 -15.54
C PRO A 52 30.32 -42.85 -14.02
N ILE A 53 29.26 -42.49 -13.30
CA ILE A 53 29.26 -42.32 -11.84
C ILE A 53 29.80 -43.57 -11.10
N LYS A 54 29.60 -44.76 -11.68
CA LYS A 54 30.08 -46.05 -11.14
C LYS A 54 31.47 -46.46 -11.63
N SER A 55 32.23 -45.57 -12.27
CA SER A 55 33.55 -45.88 -12.81
C SER A 55 34.55 -46.19 -11.69
N GLU A 56 35.26 -47.31 -11.80
CA GLU A 56 36.30 -47.73 -10.85
C GLU A 56 37.69 -47.18 -11.18
N VAL A 57 37.80 -46.37 -12.25
CA VAL A 57 39.05 -45.73 -12.69
C VAL A 57 39.67 -44.94 -11.54
N ILE A 58 40.96 -45.14 -11.31
CA ILE A 58 41.72 -44.41 -10.29
C ILE A 58 42.02 -43.01 -10.78
N VAL A 59 41.72 -42.02 -9.94
CA VAL A 59 41.98 -40.59 -10.15
C VAL A 59 42.71 -40.03 -8.93
N THR A 60 43.38 -38.90 -9.08
CA THR A 60 44.04 -38.21 -7.97
C THR A 60 43.08 -37.19 -7.37
N LYS A 61 42.60 -37.47 -6.14
CA LYS A 61 41.80 -36.50 -5.37
C LYS A 61 42.73 -35.51 -4.68
N ILE A 62 42.35 -34.24 -4.72
CA ILE A 62 42.93 -33.17 -3.91
C ILE A 62 41.97 -32.91 -2.75
N CYS A 63 42.47 -33.08 -1.53
CA CYS A 63 41.72 -32.85 -0.31
C CYS A 63 41.40 -31.35 -0.12
N ASP A 64 40.14 -30.99 0.08
CA ASP A 64 39.74 -29.58 0.26
C ASP A 64 40.09 -29.01 1.65
N TYR A 65 40.64 -29.84 2.56
CA TYR A 65 41.03 -29.44 3.93
C TYR A 65 42.54 -29.24 4.09
N CYS A 66 43.35 -30.08 3.47
CA CYS A 66 44.82 -30.00 3.58
C CYS A 66 45.54 -29.86 2.24
N PHE A 67 44.80 -29.81 1.13
CA PHE A 67 45.32 -29.75 -0.24
C PHE A 67 46.25 -30.92 -0.63
N GLY A 68 46.33 -31.95 0.21
CA GLY A 68 47.09 -33.16 -0.09
C GLY A 68 46.47 -33.98 -1.20
N GLU A 69 47.33 -34.55 -2.05
CA GLU A 69 46.95 -35.43 -3.15
C GLU A 69 46.93 -36.88 -2.70
N SER A 70 45.90 -37.64 -3.08
CA SER A 70 45.92 -39.09 -2.92
C SER A 70 45.11 -39.80 -4.00
N PRO A 71 45.48 -41.05 -4.37
CA PRO A 71 44.73 -41.81 -5.36
C PRO A 71 43.43 -42.36 -4.75
N CYS A 72 42.36 -42.40 -5.53
CA CYS A 72 41.14 -43.14 -5.19
C CYS A 72 40.33 -43.49 -6.45
N SER A 73 39.41 -44.44 -6.37
CA SER A 73 38.51 -44.70 -7.50
C SER A 73 37.48 -43.56 -7.67
N TYR A 74 37.14 -43.26 -8.93
CA TYR A 74 36.18 -42.20 -9.28
C TYR A 74 34.82 -42.40 -8.60
N VAL A 75 34.31 -43.63 -8.56
CA VAL A 75 33.07 -43.97 -7.84
C VAL A 75 33.15 -43.66 -6.35
N THR A 76 34.30 -43.89 -5.70
CA THR A 76 34.49 -43.61 -4.27
C THR A 76 34.51 -42.10 -4.03
N LEU A 77 35.20 -41.36 -4.90
CA LEU A 77 35.27 -39.91 -4.87
C LEU A 77 33.87 -39.28 -5.01
N ILE A 78 33.10 -39.69 -6.02
CA ILE A 78 31.75 -39.17 -6.25
C ILE A 78 30.81 -39.53 -5.10
N LYS A 79 30.86 -40.76 -4.57
CA LYS A 79 30.12 -41.15 -3.35
C LYS A 79 30.48 -40.26 -2.15
N GLY A 80 31.77 -39.93 -2.01
CA GLY A 80 32.28 -39.06 -0.95
C GLY A 80 31.72 -37.63 -0.98
N ARG A 81 31.18 -37.16 -2.12
CA ARG A 81 30.61 -35.82 -2.31
C ARG A 81 29.10 -35.75 -2.04
N GLN A 82 28.45 -36.86 -1.70
CA GLN A 82 26.98 -36.96 -1.65
C GLN A 82 26.30 -36.00 -0.66
N TYR A 83 26.98 -35.61 0.43
CA TYR A 83 26.41 -34.77 1.49
C TYR A 83 26.98 -33.35 1.52
N ILE A 84 28.26 -33.22 1.19
CA ILE A 84 28.96 -31.96 1.03
C ILE A 84 29.88 -32.12 -0.17
N ALA A 85 29.87 -31.16 -1.10
CA ALA A 85 30.63 -31.21 -2.34
C ALA A 85 32.13 -30.93 -2.13
N LYS A 86 32.73 -31.58 -1.11
CA LYS A 86 34.14 -31.50 -0.74
C LYS A 86 34.79 -32.89 -0.73
N ASP A 87 36.01 -32.99 -1.23
CA ASP A 87 36.86 -34.18 -1.22
C ASP A 87 37.76 -34.17 0.00
N CYS A 88 37.93 -35.35 0.63
CA CYS A 88 38.72 -35.50 1.86
C CYS A 88 39.71 -36.66 1.70
N CYS A 89 40.95 -36.45 2.17
CA CYS A 89 41.93 -37.51 2.33
C CYS A 89 41.67 -38.31 3.62
N ASP A 90 42.50 -39.32 3.87
CA ASP A 90 42.26 -40.28 4.96
C ASP A 90 42.97 -39.86 6.27
N LYS A 91 43.55 -38.65 6.31
CA LYS A 91 44.13 -38.06 7.52
C LYS A 91 43.02 -37.80 8.55
N VAL A 92 43.23 -38.25 9.78
CA VAL A 92 42.26 -38.16 10.89
C VAL A 92 41.72 -36.73 11.07
N GLU A 93 42.58 -35.73 10.99
CA GLU A 93 42.22 -34.31 11.13
C GLU A 93 41.25 -33.84 10.04
N CYS A 94 41.52 -34.18 8.77
CA CYS A 94 40.66 -33.81 7.64
C CYS A 94 39.32 -34.54 7.69
N VAL A 95 39.34 -35.84 8.02
CA VAL A 95 38.13 -36.64 8.19
C VAL A 95 37.26 -36.07 9.32
N GLY A 96 37.88 -35.70 10.44
CA GLY A 96 37.20 -35.06 11.57
C GLY A 96 36.55 -33.72 11.20
N GLN A 97 37.25 -32.86 10.43
CA GLN A 97 36.69 -31.59 9.94
C GLN A 97 35.51 -31.83 9.00
N LYS A 98 35.63 -32.76 8.05
CA LYS A 98 34.53 -33.10 7.13
C LYS A 98 33.30 -33.64 7.86
N ILE A 99 33.49 -34.49 8.87
CA ILE A 99 32.38 -35.02 9.68
C ILE A 99 31.66 -33.91 10.43
N LYS A 100 32.38 -32.93 11.00
CA LYS A 100 31.78 -31.76 11.64
C LYS A 100 30.91 -30.96 10.66
N GLU A 101 31.45 -30.61 9.49
CA GLU A 101 30.70 -29.86 8.47
C GLU A 101 29.45 -30.63 7.97
N VAL A 102 29.56 -31.95 7.78
CA VAL A 102 28.41 -32.79 7.40
C VAL A 102 27.37 -32.86 8.52
N ASN A 103 27.79 -32.86 9.79
CA ASN A 103 26.90 -32.84 10.95
C ASN A 103 26.26 -31.45 11.18
N ASP A 104 26.91 -30.36 10.80
CA ASP A 104 26.32 -29.02 10.89
C ASP A 104 25.22 -28.82 9.83
N ILE A 105 25.34 -29.50 8.67
CA ILE A 105 24.31 -29.53 7.62
C ILE A 105 23.17 -30.51 7.96
N ARG A 106 23.41 -31.49 8.84
CA ARG A 106 22.41 -32.47 9.26
C ARG A 106 21.93 -32.21 10.69
N PRO A 107 20.70 -31.75 10.93
CA PRO A 107 20.18 -31.77 12.29
C PRO A 107 20.20 -33.21 12.82
N ILE A 108 20.85 -33.40 13.96
CA ILE A 108 21.00 -34.67 14.66
C ILE A 108 19.62 -35.31 14.80
N ASN A 109 19.43 -36.50 14.21
CA ASN A 109 18.50 -37.46 14.78
C ASN A 109 18.93 -38.91 14.55
N LYS A 110 18.93 -39.62 15.68
CA LYS A 110 19.23 -41.04 15.86
C LYS A 110 18.41 -41.91 14.90
N ARG A 111 19.06 -42.84 14.20
CA ARG A 111 18.83 -44.31 14.24
C ARG A 111 19.46 -44.98 13.02
N ARG A 112 20.02 -46.16 13.29
CA ARG A 112 20.48 -47.15 12.31
C ARG A 112 19.45 -47.34 11.21
N ILE A 113 19.96 -47.44 9.99
CA ILE A 113 19.29 -48.02 8.83
C ILE A 113 18.74 -49.39 9.25
N ASN A 114 17.42 -49.53 9.19
CA ASN A 114 16.73 -50.75 8.80
C ASN A 114 15.43 -50.30 8.10
N ASP A 115 15.27 -50.80 6.88
CA ASP A 115 14.06 -50.91 6.08
C ASP A 115 13.42 -49.59 5.57
N GLU A 116 13.10 -49.58 4.28
CA GLU A 116 12.04 -48.73 3.73
C GLU A 116 10.77 -49.07 4.51
N LYS A 117 10.55 -48.39 5.63
CA LYS A 117 9.34 -48.59 6.44
C LYS A 117 8.18 -48.14 5.57
N GLU A 118 7.45 -49.10 5.01
CA GLU A 118 6.18 -48.84 4.36
C GLU A 118 5.32 -47.98 5.29
N LEU A 119 4.64 -46.99 4.72
CA LEU A 119 3.74 -46.13 5.48
C LEU A 119 2.72 -47.03 6.19
N GLU A 120 2.58 -46.87 7.50
CA GLU A 120 1.55 -47.56 8.27
C GLU A 120 0.17 -47.29 7.63
N ILE A 121 -0.67 -48.33 7.55
CA ILE A 121 -2.01 -48.26 6.93
C ILE A 121 -2.79 -47.07 7.52
N GLY A 122 -3.37 -46.23 6.65
CA GLY A 122 -4.13 -45.04 7.06
C GLY A 122 -3.27 -43.81 7.40
N ARG A 123 -1.95 -43.86 7.15
CA ARG A 123 -1.05 -42.70 7.24
C ARG A 123 -0.77 -42.04 5.91
N SER A 124 -1.18 -42.63 4.79
CA SER A 124 -0.98 -42.03 3.47
C SER A 124 -1.88 -40.82 3.24
N LEU A 125 -1.47 -39.90 2.34
CA LEU A 125 -2.28 -38.73 2.00
C LEU A 125 -3.59 -39.14 1.32
N SER A 126 -3.55 -40.05 0.35
CA SER A 126 -4.72 -40.46 -0.42
C SER A 126 -5.75 -41.25 0.38
N GLU A 127 -5.32 -42.07 1.34
CA GLU A 127 -6.26 -42.84 2.18
C GLU A 127 -7.03 -41.94 3.15
N ARG A 128 -6.33 -40.99 3.81
CA ARG A 128 -6.93 -40.19 4.88
C ARG A 128 -7.53 -38.87 4.41
N PHE A 129 -7.01 -38.31 3.32
CA PHE A 129 -7.45 -37.03 2.77
C PHE A 129 -7.63 -37.11 1.24
N PRO A 130 -8.56 -37.95 0.75
CA PRO A 130 -8.76 -38.18 -0.69
C PRO A 130 -9.04 -36.88 -1.45
N GLU A 131 -9.81 -35.95 -0.88
CA GLU A 131 -10.10 -34.66 -1.51
C GLU A 131 -8.86 -33.77 -1.69
N ILE A 132 -7.95 -33.78 -0.72
CA ILE A 132 -6.69 -33.03 -0.82
C ILE A 132 -5.74 -33.73 -1.78
N ALA A 133 -5.75 -35.06 -1.83
CA ALA A 133 -4.97 -35.83 -2.80
C ALA A 133 -5.37 -35.53 -4.25
N THR A 134 -6.62 -35.13 -4.54
CA THR A 134 -7.01 -34.67 -5.88
C THR A 134 -6.28 -33.40 -6.34
N GLN A 135 -5.79 -32.60 -5.38
CA GLN A 135 -5.00 -31.40 -5.63
C GLN A 135 -3.50 -31.69 -5.71
N TYR A 136 -3.07 -32.94 -5.54
CA TYR A 136 -1.66 -33.32 -5.62
C TYR A 136 -1.21 -33.35 -7.09
N HIS A 137 -0.18 -32.59 -7.44
CA HIS A 137 0.21 -32.47 -8.85
C HIS A 137 0.73 -33.83 -9.38
N PRO A 138 0.19 -34.35 -10.51
CA PRO A 138 0.46 -35.73 -10.95
C PRO A 138 1.88 -35.95 -11.48
N VAL A 139 2.49 -34.93 -12.11
CA VAL A 139 3.80 -35.06 -12.79
C VAL A 139 4.98 -34.45 -12.02
N LEU A 140 4.79 -33.32 -11.34
CA LEU A 140 5.88 -32.60 -10.68
C LEU A 140 6.40 -33.26 -9.39
N ASN A 141 5.69 -34.26 -8.87
CA ASN A 141 6.05 -34.95 -7.65
C ASN A 141 6.71 -36.31 -7.94
N LYS A 142 7.81 -36.59 -7.23
CA LYS A 142 8.56 -37.85 -7.40
C LYS A 142 7.86 -39.09 -6.82
N LYS A 143 6.94 -38.89 -5.87
CA LYS A 143 6.19 -39.95 -5.21
C LYS A 143 4.69 -39.69 -5.37
N PRO A 144 3.89 -40.74 -5.65
CA PRO A 144 2.44 -40.61 -5.67
C PRO A 144 1.87 -40.36 -4.26
N PRO A 145 0.63 -39.84 -4.15
CA PRO A 145 0.04 -39.43 -2.86
C PRO A 145 -0.17 -40.58 -1.87
N ASP A 146 -0.31 -41.83 -2.34
CA ASP A 146 -0.40 -43.04 -1.51
C ASP A 146 0.94 -43.44 -0.86
N LYS A 147 2.06 -42.93 -1.39
CA LYS A 147 3.42 -43.19 -0.88
C LYS A 147 4.01 -42.04 -0.07
N ILE A 148 3.19 -41.06 0.34
CA ILE A 148 3.60 -39.97 1.23
C ILE A 148 2.68 -39.89 2.45
N SER A 149 3.22 -39.48 3.60
CA SER A 149 2.41 -39.28 4.80
C SER A 149 1.65 -37.95 4.73
N TYR A 150 0.38 -37.94 5.12
CA TYR A 150 -0.41 -36.71 5.26
C TYR A 150 0.23 -35.69 6.22
N GLY A 151 0.98 -36.15 7.23
CA GLY A 151 1.66 -35.30 8.21
C GLY A 151 3.07 -34.86 7.79
N SER A 152 3.45 -35.03 6.52
CA SER A 152 4.78 -34.70 6.05
C SER A 152 5.00 -33.18 5.95
N ASP A 153 6.07 -32.70 6.58
CA ASP A 153 6.56 -31.31 6.47
C ASP A 153 7.36 -31.08 5.16
N LYS A 154 7.50 -32.08 4.28
CA LYS A 154 8.17 -31.92 2.97
C LYS A 154 7.28 -31.15 2.00
N MET A 155 7.90 -30.35 1.14
CA MET A 155 7.23 -29.61 0.08
C MET A 155 6.88 -30.54 -1.08
N TYR A 156 5.63 -30.43 -1.54
CA TYR A 156 5.10 -31.09 -2.72
C TYR A 156 4.42 -30.06 -3.61
N TRP A 157 4.32 -30.36 -4.89
CA TRP A 157 3.59 -29.53 -5.85
C TRP A 157 2.11 -29.86 -5.84
N TRP A 158 1.28 -28.83 -5.81
CA TRP A 158 -0.17 -28.90 -5.80
C TRP A 158 -0.74 -28.16 -7.01
N ILE A 159 -1.95 -28.53 -7.40
CA ILE A 159 -2.71 -27.95 -8.50
C ILE A 159 -4.12 -27.58 -8.01
N CYS A 160 -4.64 -26.44 -8.43
CA CYS A 160 -5.96 -25.99 -7.99
C CYS A 160 -7.05 -26.74 -8.75
N ARG A 161 -8.14 -27.07 -8.06
CA ARG A 161 -9.32 -27.68 -8.68
C ARG A 161 -10.04 -26.73 -9.63
N ASP A 162 -10.08 -25.44 -9.28
CA ASP A 162 -10.83 -24.43 -10.03
C ASP A 162 -10.03 -23.84 -11.20
N ASN A 163 -8.70 -23.84 -11.10
CA ASN A 163 -7.82 -23.34 -12.15
C ASN A 163 -6.51 -24.15 -12.23
N PRO A 164 -6.37 -25.05 -13.23
CA PRO A 164 -5.19 -25.89 -13.40
C PRO A 164 -3.85 -25.13 -13.59
N GLU A 165 -3.89 -23.85 -13.96
CA GLU A 165 -2.69 -23.01 -14.08
C GLU A 165 -2.15 -22.54 -12.72
N HIS A 166 -2.94 -22.71 -11.66
CA HIS A 166 -2.50 -22.43 -10.29
C HIS A 166 -1.76 -23.64 -9.76
N ILE A 167 -0.43 -23.59 -9.89
CA ILE A 167 0.48 -24.61 -9.39
C ILE A 167 1.34 -23.99 -8.28
N TRP A 168 1.36 -24.60 -7.10
CA TRP A 168 2.14 -24.10 -5.97
C TRP A 168 2.79 -25.23 -5.17
N ASP A 169 3.88 -24.89 -4.51
CA ASP A 169 4.54 -25.74 -3.53
C ASP A 169 3.97 -25.50 -2.11
N ASP A 170 3.67 -26.58 -1.40
CA ASP A 170 3.27 -26.56 0.01
C ASP A 170 3.55 -27.91 0.69
N SER A 171 3.57 -27.95 2.02
CA SER A 171 3.73 -29.22 2.75
C SER A 171 2.42 -30.00 2.86
N ALA A 172 2.50 -31.33 2.84
CA ALA A 172 1.32 -32.19 3.02
C ALA A 172 0.64 -31.93 4.38
N LYS A 173 1.44 -31.67 5.42
CA LYS A 173 0.93 -31.34 6.76
C LYS A 173 0.14 -30.03 6.78
N HIS A 174 0.65 -28.96 6.17
CA HIS A 174 -0.09 -27.69 6.11
C HIS A 174 -1.38 -27.86 5.29
N ARG A 175 -1.31 -28.60 4.18
CA ARG A 175 -2.47 -28.88 3.31
C ARG A 175 -3.53 -29.78 3.95
N THR A 176 -3.22 -30.52 5.01
CA THR A 176 -4.17 -31.45 5.66
C THR A 176 -4.65 -30.98 7.03
N LEU A 177 -3.82 -30.26 7.78
CA LEU A 177 -4.14 -29.78 9.13
C LEU A 177 -4.40 -28.28 9.22
N GLY A 178 -3.92 -27.50 8.25
CA GLY A 178 -4.04 -26.04 8.23
C GLY A 178 -4.47 -25.51 6.86
N ASP A 179 -5.24 -26.31 6.11
CA ASP A 179 -5.51 -26.02 4.70
C ASP A 179 -6.16 -24.64 4.55
N ARG A 180 -5.53 -23.84 3.70
CA ARG A 180 -5.98 -22.51 3.33
C ARG A 180 -6.44 -22.45 1.89
N GLY A 181 -6.50 -23.57 1.17
CA GLY A 181 -6.89 -23.63 -0.24
C GLY A 181 -5.80 -23.09 -1.17
N CYS A 182 -6.19 -22.83 -2.42
CA CYS A 182 -5.26 -22.31 -3.43
C CYS A 182 -4.78 -20.88 -3.07
N PRO A 183 -3.45 -20.64 -2.96
CA PRO A 183 -2.92 -19.33 -2.61
C PRO A 183 -3.13 -18.28 -3.71
N PHE A 184 -3.30 -18.69 -4.97
CA PHE A 184 -3.59 -17.78 -6.07
C PHE A 184 -5.05 -17.33 -6.09
N CYS A 185 -6.02 -18.25 -5.94
CA CYS A 185 -7.44 -17.88 -5.82
C CYS A 185 -7.69 -16.91 -4.66
N ARG A 186 -6.91 -17.03 -3.57
CA ARG A 186 -6.98 -16.13 -2.41
C ARG A 186 -6.17 -14.84 -2.54
N GLY A 187 -5.44 -14.65 -3.64
CA GLY A 187 -4.58 -13.48 -3.84
C GLY A 187 -3.36 -13.41 -2.92
N MET A 188 -2.98 -14.52 -2.27
CA MET A 188 -1.78 -14.64 -1.42
C MET A 188 -0.50 -14.85 -2.24
N ARG A 189 -0.63 -15.47 -3.42
CA ARG A 189 0.40 -15.54 -4.46
C ARG A 189 -0.15 -14.94 -5.75
N ILE A 190 0.70 -14.32 -6.55
CA ILE A 190 0.31 -13.66 -7.80
C ILE A 190 0.89 -14.43 -8.99
N ASN A 191 0.09 -14.61 -10.03
CA ASN A 191 0.49 -15.04 -11.36
C ASN A 191 -0.33 -14.29 -12.42
N HIS A 192 -0.17 -14.66 -13.69
CA HIS A 192 -0.86 -14.01 -14.81
C HIS A 192 -2.38 -14.19 -14.82
N THR A 193 -2.96 -15.08 -14.01
CA THR A 193 -4.42 -15.30 -13.96
C THR A 193 -5.13 -14.42 -12.93
N ASN A 194 -4.41 -13.95 -11.91
CA ASN A 194 -4.99 -13.20 -10.79
C ASN A 194 -4.31 -11.84 -10.54
N CYS A 195 -3.35 -11.46 -11.39
CA CYS A 195 -2.71 -10.15 -11.34
C CYS A 195 -3.70 -9.03 -11.70
N LEU A 196 -3.32 -7.80 -11.37
CA LEU A 196 -4.09 -6.59 -11.64
C LEU A 196 -4.31 -6.41 -13.15
N ARG A 197 -3.31 -6.72 -14.00
CA ARG A 197 -3.46 -6.64 -15.46
C ARG A 197 -4.62 -7.47 -15.98
N THR A 198 -4.74 -8.71 -15.50
CA THR A 198 -5.75 -9.65 -15.98
C THR A 198 -7.11 -9.36 -15.37
N THR A 199 -7.16 -9.03 -14.08
CA THR A 199 -8.42 -8.82 -13.36
C THR A 199 -9.01 -7.42 -13.59
N HIS A 200 -8.17 -6.40 -13.82
CA HIS A 200 -8.56 -4.99 -13.96
C HIS A 200 -7.81 -4.30 -15.13
N PRO A 201 -7.96 -4.78 -16.38
CA PRO A 201 -7.22 -4.27 -17.52
C PRO A 201 -7.46 -2.78 -17.81
N TYR A 202 -8.63 -2.25 -17.45
CA TYR A 202 -8.98 -0.84 -17.62
C TYR A 202 -8.16 0.11 -16.73
N LEU A 203 -7.57 -0.38 -15.64
CA LEU A 203 -6.74 0.42 -14.73
C LEU A 203 -5.29 0.57 -15.21
N ILE A 204 -4.88 -0.17 -16.23
CA ILE A 204 -3.50 -0.21 -16.71
C ILE A 204 -3.12 1.09 -17.40
N SER A 205 -4.07 1.73 -18.08
CA SER A 205 -3.87 3.07 -18.66
C SER A 205 -3.63 4.15 -17.60
N GLU A 206 -4.07 3.91 -16.36
CA GLU A 206 -3.84 4.80 -15.22
C GLU A 206 -2.56 4.44 -14.44
N TRP A 207 -1.88 3.33 -14.76
CA TRP A 207 -0.65 2.96 -14.05
C TRP A 207 0.48 3.92 -14.43
N HIS A 208 1.17 4.50 -13.44
CA HIS A 208 2.25 5.43 -13.76
C HIS A 208 3.43 4.70 -14.43
N PRO A 209 3.94 5.19 -15.58
CA PRO A 209 4.90 4.44 -16.41
C PRO A 209 6.27 4.22 -15.75
N THR A 210 6.71 5.14 -14.90
CA THR A 210 8.10 5.14 -14.38
C THR A 210 8.24 5.18 -12.85
N LYS A 211 7.15 5.33 -12.08
CA LYS A 211 7.23 5.59 -10.62
C LYS A 211 6.99 4.37 -9.75
N ASN A 212 6.71 3.20 -10.34
CA ASN A 212 6.37 1.98 -9.62
C ASN A 212 7.55 1.01 -9.45
N SER A 213 8.75 1.38 -9.90
CA SER A 213 9.97 0.56 -9.78
C SER A 213 9.71 -0.90 -10.22
N GLU A 214 9.93 -1.89 -9.35
CA GLU A 214 9.72 -3.32 -9.62
C GLU A 214 8.26 -3.78 -9.50
N ILE A 215 7.37 -2.94 -8.99
CA ILE A 215 5.94 -3.26 -8.88
C ILE A 215 5.31 -3.04 -10.25
N THR A 216 4.77 -4.11 -10.81
CA THR A 216 4.12 -4.09 -12.12
C THR A 216 2.69 -4.59 -11.97
N PRO A 217 1.77 -4.21 -12.87
CA PRO A 217 0.41 -4.75 -12.85
C PRO A 217 0.34 -6.27 -12.98
N ASP A 218 1.43 -6.90 -13.45
CA ASP A 218 1.58 -8.34 -13.62
C ASP A 218 1.97 -9.07 -12.33
N ASN A 219 2.44 -8.35 -11.29
CA ASN A 219 2.95 -8.93 -10.04
C ASN A 219 2.26 -8.43 -8.76
N VAL A 220 1.09 -7.78 -8.89
CA VAL A 220 0.20 -7.40 -7.77
C VAL A 220 -1.23 -7.85 -8.03
N SER A 221 -1.99 -8.17 -6.97
CA SER A 221 -3.44 -8.35 -7.04
C SER A 221 -4.17 -7.02 -6.86
N PHE A 222 -5.43 -6.98 -7.29
CA PHE A 222 -6.33 -5.84 -7.06
C PHE A 222 -6.56 -5.52 -5.58
N GLY A 223 -6.33 -6.47 -4.66
CA GLY A 223 -6.43 -6.29 -3.21
C GLY A 223 -5.10 -5.94 -2.52
N SER A 224 -4.04 -5.64 -3.27
CA SER A 224 -2.73 -5.37 -2.69
C SER A 224 -2.69 -4.04 -1.92
N LEU A 225 -2.14 -4.06 -0.70
CA LEU A 225 -1.91 -2.85 0.11
C LEU A 225 -0.62 -2.11 -0.27
N LYS A 226 0.11 -2.57 -1.29
CA LYS A 226 1.33 -1.88 -1.76
C LYS A 226 0.97 -0.49 -2.29
N MET A 227 1.68 0.52 -1.80
CA MET A 227 1.60 1.88 -2.33
C MET A 227 2.18 1.91 -3.74
N THR A 228 1.41 2.48 -4.67
CA THR A 228 1.74 2.56 -6.10
C THR A 228 1.34 3.92 -6.64
N TRP A 229 2.00 4.33 -7.73
CA TRP A 229 1.76 5.56 -8.43
C TRP A 229 0.83 5.36 -9.62
N TRP A 230 -0.13 6.25 -9.72
CA TRP A 230 -1.15 6.31 -10.75
C TRP A 230 -1.04 7.64 -11.50
N LEU A 231 -1.52 7.67 -12.74
CA LEU A 231 -1.64 8.84 -13.58
C LEU A 231 -3.12 9.08 -13.86
N CYS A 232 -3.66 10.19 -13.36
CA CYS A 232 -5.07 10.48 -13.55
C CYS A 232 -5.37 10.81 -15.03
N PRO A 233 -6.34 10.15 -15.68
CA PRO A 233 -6.70 10.46 -17.06
C PRO A 233 -7.44 11.80 -17.22
N ILE A 234 -7.95 12.37 -16.12
CA ILE A 234 -8.74 13.61 -16.13
C ILE A 234 -7.83 14.84 -15.93
N CYS A 235 -7.09 14.87 -14.82
CA CYS A 235 -6.26 16.01 -14.46
C CYS A 235 -4.77 15.81 -14.76
N THR A 236 -4.41 14.71 -15.44
CA THR A 236 -3.03 14.34 -15.83
C THR A 236 -2.01 14.31 -14.69
N SER A 237 -2.46 14.43 -13.45
CA SER A 237 -1.63 14.49 -12.27
C SER A 237 -1.25 13.09 -11.80
N SER A 238 0.01 12.92 -11.40
CA SER A 238 0.46 11.67 -10.77
C SER A 238 0.11 11.65 -9.29
N TYR A 239 -0.41 10.54 -8.77
CA TYR A 239 -0.73 10.38 -7.36
C TYR A 239 -0.37 8.99 -6.83
N ASP A 240 0.02 8.90 -5.57
CA ASP A 240 0.22 7.65 -4.85
C ASP A 240 -1.10 7.15 -4.21
N MET A 241 -1.33 5.84 -4.29
CA MET A 241 -2.45 5.16 -3.64
C MET A 241 -2.18 3.64 -3.55
N PRO A 242 -2.65 2.93 -2.49
CA PRO A 242 -2.62 1.47 -2.49
C PRO A 242 -3.43 0.89 -3.66
N VAL A 243 -2.96 -0.21 -4.25
CA VAL A 243 -3.71 -0.89 -5.33
C VAL A 243 -5.13 -1.25 -4.90
N ALA A 244 -5.29 -1.74 -3.67
CA ALA A 244 -6.59 -2.06 -3.06
C ALA A 244 -7.55 -0.87 -3.06
N MET A 245 -7.07 0.34 -2.77
CA MET A 245 -7.93 1.52 -2.70
C MET A 245 -8.39 1.94 -4.11
N ARG A 246 -7.51 1.86 -5.11
CA ARG A 246 -7.86 2.19 -6.49
C ARG A 246 -8.74 1.13 -7.14
N ALA A 247 -8.36 -0.15 -7.03
CA ALA A 247 -8.96 -1.26 -7.77
C ALA A 247 -10.11 -1.94 -7.02
N SER A 248 -9.96 -2.22 -5.72
CA SER A 248 -11.02 -2.88 -4.94
C SER A 248 -12.06 -1.91 -4.40
N ALA A 249 -11.64 -0.76 -3.85
CA ALA A 249 -12.56 0.21 -3.26
C ALA A 249 -13.05 1.27 -4.28
N GLY A 250 -12.49 1.30 -5.49
CA GLY A 250 -12.89 2.22 -6.54
C GLY A 250 -12.60 3.70 -6.23
N GLN A 251 -11.65 4.00 -5.34
CA GLN A 251 -11.28 5.38 -5.06
C GLN A 251 -10.62 6.03 -6.29
N ASN A 252 -11.09 7.20 -6.66
CA ASN A 252 -10.58 7.95 -7.80
C ASN A 252 -9.41 8.87 -7.41
N CYS A 253 -8.86 9.58 -8.40
CA CYS A 253 -7.79 10.56 -8.18
C CYS A 253 -8.12 11.53 -7.04
N PRO A 254 -7.24 11.67 -6.03
CA PRO A 254 -7.48 12.51 -4.86
C PRO A 254 -7.51 14.01 -5.20
N TYR A 255 -6.86 14.43 -6.29
CA TYR A 255 -6.93 15.80 -6.77
C TYR A 255 -8.30 16.10 -7.39
N CYS A 256 -8.81 15.23 -8.27
CA CYS A 256 -10.16 15.39 -8.83
C CYS A 256 -11.26 15.34 -7.77
N ALA A 257 -11.09 14.49 -6.75
CA ALA A 257 -12.00 14.40 -5.61
C ALA A 257 -11.88 15.59 -4.63
N GLY A 258 -10.86 16.43 -4.76
CA GLY A 258 -10.62 17.58 -3.89
C GLY A 258 -10.08 17.24 -2.50
N SER A 259 -9.64 16.00 -2.27
CA SER A 259 -9.05 15.54 -1.01
C SER A 259 -7.56 15.84 -0.89
N ARG A 260 -6.86 16.05 -2.01
CA ARG A 260 -5.51 16.62 -2.09
C ARG A 260 -5.54 17.87 -2.97
N VAL A 261 -4.59 18.79 -2.77
CA VAL A 261 -4.49 20.02 -3.55
C VAL A 261 -3.30 19.96 -4.49
N ASN A 262 -3.48 20.43 -5.71
CA ASN A 262 -2.41 20.75 -6.65
C ASN A 262 -2.86 21.87 -7.61
N GLU A 263 -2.02 22.18 -8.59
CA GLU A 263 -2.27 23.19 -9.63
C GLU A 263 -3.53 22.94 -10.46
N THR A 264 -4.07 21.71 -10.48
CA THR A 264 -5.25 21.36 -11.28
C THR A 264 -6.57 21.54 -10.56
N ASN A 265 -6.56 21.85 -9.25
CA ASN A 265 -7.78 21.98 -8.43
C ASN A 265 -7.72 23.10 -7.39
N CYS A 266 -6.62 23.85 -7.30
CA CYS A 266 -6.48 24.93 -6.34
C CYS A 266 -7.38 26.14 -6.67
N LEU A 267 -7.66 26.95 -5.66
CA LEU A 267 -8.50 28.14 -5.77
C LEU A 267 -7.97 29.11 -6.83
N ALA A 268 -6.65 29.31 -6.88
CA ALA A 268 -6.01 30.21 -7.85
C ALA A 268 -6.25 29.82 -9.31
N THR A 269 -6.28 28.52 -9.61
CA THR A 269 -6.51 28.03 -10.97
C THR A 269 -7.95 28.24 -11.43
N PHE A 270 -8.94 28.11 -10.53
CA PHE A 270 -10.36 28.18 -10.90
C PHE A 270 -10.98 29.57 -10.74
N TYR A 271 -10.49 30.37 -9.78
CA TYR A 271 -11.06 31.67 -9.43
C TYR A 271 -9.95 32.71 -9.24
N PRO A 272 -9.17 33.03 -10.29
CA PRO A 272 -8.10 34.01 -10.22
C PRO A 272 -8.61 35.40 -9.79
N GLU A 273 -9.86 35.74 -10.07
CA GLU A 273 -10.47 37.00 -9.67
C GLU A 273 -10.69 37.11 -8.16
N LEU A 274 -10.73 36.00 -7.42
CA LEU A 274 -10.83 36.02 -5.95
C LEU A 274 -9.49 36.34 -5.28
N LEU A 275 -8.36 36.26 -6.00
CA LEU A 275 -7.04 36.58 -5.44
C LEU A 275 -6.90 38.05 -5.08
N ARG A 276 -7.62 38.95 -5.76
CA ARG A 276 -7.68 40.38 -5.40
C ARG A 276 -8.25 40.62 -4.01
N GLU A 277 -9.00 39.65 -3.49
CA GLU A 277 -9.59 39.70 -2.16
C GLU A 277 -8.89 38.77 -1.18
N TRP A 278 -7.77 38.15 -1.54
CA TRP A 278 -7.00 37.31 -0.61
C TRP A 278 -6.21 38.18 0.37
N ASN A 279 -6.34 37.94 1.67
CA ASN A 279 -5.52 38.63 2.66
C ASN A 279 -4.19 37.88 2.90
N HIS A 280 -3.10 38.35 2.29
CA HIS A 280 -1.78 37.72 2.40
C HIS A 280 -1.16 37.81 3.81
N GLU A 281 -1.47 38.87 4.55
CA GLU A 281 -0.90 39.11 5.89
C GLU A 281 -1.51 38.18 6.94
N LEU A 282 -2.81 37.89 6.83
CA LEU A 282 -3.54 37.07 7.80
C LEU A 282 -3.56 35.58 7.44
N ASN A 283 -3.33 35.21 6.18
CA ASN A 283 -3.26 33.80 5.76
C ASN A 283 -1.82 33.24 5.82
N ILE A 284 -1.15 33.38 6.96
CA ILE A 284 0.21 32.86 7.14
C ILE A 284 0.20 31.33 6.98
N GLY A 285 1.05 30.82 6.08
CA GLY A 285 1.16 29.38 5.80
C GLY A 285 0.06 28.80 4.90
N ALA A 286 -0.85 29.64 4.38
CA ALA A 286 -1.82 29.25 3.35
C ALA A 286 -1.69 30.15 2.13
N THR A 287 -1.75 29.56 0.94
CA THR A 287 -1.76 30.30 -0.31
C THR A 287 -3.01 29.95 -1.13
N PRO A 288 -3.44 30.80 -2.07
CA PRO A 288 -4.47 30.44 -3.04
C PRO A 288 -4.16 29.17 -3.86
N TYR A 289 -2.88 28.78 -3.92
CA TYR A 289 -2.42 27.56 -4.60
C TYR A 289 -2.46 26.31 -3.71
N SER A 290 -2.56 26.46 -2.39
CA SER A 290 -2.53 25.36 -1.42
C SER A 290 -3.90 25.01 -0.84
N ILE A 291 -4.98 25.56 -1.39
CA ILE A 291 -6.36 25.30 -0.97
C ILE A 291 -7.26 25.07 -2.18
N THR A 292 -8.23 24.16 -2.08
CA THR A 292 -9.19 23.90 -3.17
C THR A 292 -10.32 24.93 -3.18
N LYS A 293 -10.97 25.11 -4.34
CA LYS A 293 -12.18 25.94 -4.48
C LYS A 293 -13.34 25.52 -3.56
N SER A 294 -13.40 24.25 -3.18
CA SER A 294 -14.45 23.63 -2.35
C SER A 294 -14.01 23.42 -0.91
N SER A 295 -12.92 24.04 -0.46
CA SER A 295 -12.47 23.88 0.92
C SER A 295 -13.44 24.56 1.88
N ALA A 296 -13.79 23.85 2.96
CA ALA A 296 -14.52 24.38 4.12
C ALA A 296 -13.61 25.11 5.13
N LYS A 297 -12.28 25.05 4.94
CA LYS A 297 -11.33 25.72 5.83
C LYS A 297 -11.46 27.24 5.66
N LYS A 298 -11.79 27.93 6.74
CA LYS A 298 -11.84 29.40 6.75
C LYS A 298 -10.45 29.99 6.49
N VAL A 299 -10.44 31.00 5.63
CA VAL A 299 -9.28 31.83 5.30
C VAL A 299 -9.71 33.30 5.34
N TRP A 300 -8.74 34.19 5.49
CA TRP A 300 -8.97 35.62 5.55
C TRP A 300 -9.08 36.24 4.15
N TRP A 301 -10.13 37.01 3.96
CA TRP A 301 -10.37 37.82 2.78
C TRP A 301 -10.21 39.29 3.14
N LYS A 302 -9.86 40.13 2.17
CA LYS A 302 -9.80 41.60 2.29
C LYS A 302 -10.61 42.21 1.17
N CYS A 303 -11.60 43.02 1.51
CA CYS A 303 -12.58 43.50 0.54
C CYS A 303 -11.89 44.52 -0.37
N SER A 304 -11.98 44.34 -1.69
CA SER A 304 -11.42 45.31 -2.64
C SER A 304 -12.11 46.68 -2.58
N SER A 305 -13.34 46.76 -2.08
CA SER A 305 -14.14 48.00 -2.04
C SER A 305 -13.97 48.76 -0.72
N CYS A 306 -14.09 48.08 0.42
CA CYS A 306 -14.06 48.73 1.74
C CYS A 306 -12.81 48.40 2.58
N SER A 307 -11.87 47.62 2.04
CA SER A 307 -10.65 47.15 2.72
C SER A 307 -10.85 46.35 4.01
N TRP A 308 -12.10 46.06 4.41
CA TRP A 308 -12.39 45.25 5.59
C TRP A 308 -11.95 43.80 5.39
N SER A 309 -11.39 43.21 6.44
CA SER A 309 -10.94 41.82 6.42
C SER A 309 -11.88 40.92 7.21
N TRP A 310 -12.21 39.76 6.65
CA TRP A 310 -13.12 38.80 7.28
C TRP A 310 -12.76 37.35 6.96
N GLU A 311 -13.21 36.42 7.78
CA GLU A 311 -13.00 34.99 7.56
C GLU A 311 -14.18 34.37 6.81
N ALA A 312 -13.89 33.64 5.74
CA ALA A 312 -14.87 32.79 5.06
C ALA A 312 -14.18 31.59 4.41
N ALA A 313 -14.90 30.49 4.25
CA ALA A 313 -14.41 29.34 3.52
C ALA A 313 -14.42 29.62 2.00
N PRO A 314 -13.43 29.15 1.21
CA PRO A 314 -13.45 29.23 -0.24
C PRO A 314 -14.75 28.72 -0.87
N GLU A 315 -15.32 27.62 -0.36
CA GLU A 315 -16.58 27.08 -0.89
C GLU A 315 -17.76 28.07 -0.81
N SER A 316 -17.79 28.94 0.21
CA SER A 316 -18.84 29.95 0.33
C SER A 316 -18.65 31.06 -0.71
N ARG A 317 -17.41 31.42 -1.00
CA ARG A 317 -17.07 32.43 -2.01
C ARG A 317 -17.29 31.93 -3.44
N THR A 318 -17.12 30.62 -3.68
CA THR A 318 -17.18 30.02 -5.02
C THR A 318 -18.56 29.44 -5.33
N ASN A 319 -19.04 28.48 -4.55
CA ASN A 319 -20.31 27.77 -4.80
C ASN A 319 -21.52 28.66 -4.45
N MET A 320 -21.47 29.36 -3.31
CA MET A 320 -22.56 30.23 -2.85
C MET A 320 -22.41 31.67 -3.32
N LYS A 321 -21.26 32.03 -3.91
CA LYS A 321 -20.94 33.38 -4.40
C LYS A 321 -21.13 34.47 -3.34
N SER A 322 -20.82 34.16 -2.08
CA SER A 322 -20.91 35.16 -1.01
C SER A 322 -19.86 36.27 -1.19
N GLY A 323 -20.25 37.50 -0.90
CA GLY A 323 -19.39 38.69 -0.93
C GLY A 323 -18.95 39.14 0.45
N CYS A 324 -18.43 40.36 0.52
CA CYS A 324 -18.06 41.02 1.77
C CYS A 324 -19.31 41.26 2.64
N PRO A 325 -19.39 40.70 3.86
CA PRO A 325 -20.53 40.91 4.75
C PRO A 325 -20.77 42.37 5.11
N LYS A 326 -19.71 43.18 5.27
CA LYS A 326 -19.83 44.63 5.57
C LYS A 326 -20.42 45.42 4.40
N CYS A 327 -20.16 45.01 3.15
CA CYS A 327 -20.75 45.67 1.99
C CYS A 327 -22.21 45.25 1.75
N ASN A 328 -22.54 44.01 2.11
CA ASN A 328 -23.88 43.43 1.95
C ASN A 328 -24.76 43.58 3.21
N SER A 329 -24.32 44.36 4.21
CA SER A 329 -25.11 44.62 5.41
C SER A 329 -26.30 45.53 5.10
N THR A 330 -27.30 45.51 5.99
CA THR A 330 -28.46 46.40 5.94
C THR A 330 -28.03 47.85 6.14
N ASP A 331 -28.88 48.80 5.74
CA ASP A 331 -28.59 50.23 5.93
C ASP A 331 -28.55 50.59 7.42
N GLY A 332 -29.34 49.92 8.27
CA GLY A 332 -29.28 50.12 9.72
C GLY A 332 -27.96 49.66 10.33
N GLU A 333 -27.46 48.48 9.94
CA GLU A 333 -26.12 48.04 10.36
C GLU A 333 -25.03 49.02 9.89
N LYS A 334 -25.17 49.58 8.68
CA LYS A 334 -24.23 50.61 8.18
C LYS A 334 -24.28 51.87 9.03
N GLU A 335 -25.47 52.33 9.39
CA GLU A 335 -25.64 53.52 10.23
C GLU A 335 -25.08 53.30 11.65
N VAL A 336 -25.28 52.11 12.23
CA VAL A 336 -24.63 51.74 13.50
C VAL A 336 -23.11 51.79 13.37
N MET A 337 -22.53 51.25 12.30
CA MET A 337 -21.08 51.35 12.06
C MET A 337 -20.61 52.80 11.95
N VAL A 338 -21.33 53.65 11.21
CA VAL A 338 -21.01 55.07 11.08
C VAL A 338 -21.04 55.77 12.44
N ALA A 339 -22.07 55.53 13.25
CA ALA A 339 -22.21 56.13 14.58
C ALA A 339 -21.10 55.69 15.56
N LEU A 340 -20.68 54.42 15.48
CA LEU A 340 -19.56 53.87 16.26
C LEU A 340 -18.21 54.44 15.80
N ASP A 341 -17.96 54.47 14.50
CA ASP A 341 -16.73 54.99 13.89
C ASP A 341 -16.57 56.50 14.17
N LYS A 342 -17.65 57.27 14.04
CA LYS A 342 -17.70 58.72 14.35
C LYS A 342 -17.24 59.03 15.78
N ARG A 343 -17.45 58.12 16.72
CA ARG A 343 -17.08 58.25 18.15
C ARG A 343 -15.81 57.47 18.51
N ASN A 344 -15.12 56.88 17.53
CA ASN A 344 -13.93 56.05 17.73
C ASN A 344 -14.15 54.90 18.74
N ILE A 345 -15.37 54.38 18.83
CA ILE A 345 -15.70 53.25 19.70
C ILE A 345 -15.11 51.98 19.09
N LYS A 346 -14.38 51.19 19.88
CA LYS A 346 -13.83 49.92 19.40
C LYS A 346 -14.90 48.84 19.40
N TYR A 347 -15.11 48.21 18.25
CA TYR A 347 -16.11 47.17 18.09
C TYR A 347 -15.64 46.05 17.16
N LYS A 348 -16.33 44.90 17.23
CA LYS A 348 -16.21 43.80 16.28
C LYS A 348 -17.57 43.56 15.61
N PHE A 349 -17.60 43.70 14.29
CA PHE A 349 -18.75 43.37 13.45
C PHE A 349 -18.87 41.85 13.27
N GLN A 350 -20.10 41.33 13.25
CA GLN A 350 -20.44 39.90 13.18
C GLN A 350 -19.75 39.06 14.26
N TYR A 351 -20.10 39.35 15.51
CA TYR A 351 -19.53 38.70 16.68
C TYR A 351 -20.25 37.40 17.01
N SER A 352 -19.54 36.33 17.36
CA SER A 352 -20.12 35.07 17.79
C SER A 352 -19.38 34.54 19.00
N PHE A 353 -20.12 34.04 19.98
CA PHE A 353 -19.56 33.33 21.12
C PHE A 353 -19.38 31.85 20.79
N SER A 354 -18.31 31.24 21.30
CA SER A 354 -18.00 29.83 21.03
C SER A 354 -19.06 28.88 21.56
N ASP A 355 -19.71 29.23 22.67
CA ASP A 355 -20.76 28.46 23.36
C ASP A 355 -22.19 28.88 22.97
N LEU A 356 -22.37 29.92 22.15
CA LEU A 356 -23.69 30.30 21.64
C LEU A 356 -24.05 29.48 20.39
N ARG A 357 -25.10 28.66 20.53
CA ARG A 357 -25.56 27.70 19.52
C ARG A 357 -27.08 27.72 19.38
N SER A 358 -27.56 27.50 18.17
CA SER A 358 -28.99 27.29 17.88
C SER A 358 -29.44 25.91 18.36
N PRO A 359 -30.75 25.60 18.39
CA PRO A 359 -31.26 24.26 18.75
C PRO A 359 -30.78 23.13 17.83
N LYS A 360 -30.29 23.48 16.64
CA LYS A 360 -29.68 22.54 15.68
C LYS A 360 -28.14 22.56 15.70
N ASP A 361 -27.56 23.13 16.74
CA ASP A 361 -26.12 23.25 16.97
C ASP A 361 -25.34 24.10 15.94
N TYR A 362 -26.03 25.00 15.24
CA TYR A 362 -25.35 26.01 14.41
C TYR A 362 -24.86 27.20 15.26
N PRO A 363 -23.63 27.71 15.04
CA PRO A 363 -23.17 28.96 15.65
C PRO A 363 -24.08 30.13 15.34
N MET A 364 -24.43 30.92 16.36
CA MET A 364 -25.21 32.15 16.20
C MET A 364 -24.31 33.37 16.37
N ARG A 365 -24.65 34.46 15.68
CA ARG A 365 -23.89 35.71 15.70
C ARG A 365 -24.78 36.88 16.10
N TYR A 366 -24.16 37.85 16.74
CA TYR A 366 -24.63 39.21 16.93
C TYR A 366 -24.01 40.15 15.91
N ASP A 367 -24.66 41.29 15.65
CA ASP A 367 -24.19 42.23 14.65
C ASP A 367 -22.94 42.96 15.12
N PHE A 368 -22.91 43.41 16.39
CA PHE A 368 -21.76 44.10 16.95
C PHE A 368 -21.44 43.66 18.39
N ALA A 369 -20.15 43.62 18.71
CA ALA A 369 -19.66 43.61 20.08
C ALA A 369 -18.79 44.84 20.32
N ILE A 370 -19.14 45.64 21.33
CA ILE A 370 -18.38 46.81 21.78
C ILE A 370 -17.47 46.40 22.94
N TYR A 371 -16.24 46.88 22.91
CA TYR A 371 -15.25 46.61 23.94
C TYR A 371 -15.04 47.80 24.87
N ASP A 372 -14.69 47.51 26.13
CA ASP A 372 -14.09 48.49 27.03
C ASP A 372 -12.58 48.64 26.76
N ASP A 373 -11.92 49.55 27.47
CA ASP A 373 -10.48 49.80 27.34
C ASP A 373 -9.62 48.57 27.71
N ASN A 374 -10.17 47.66 28.52
CA ASN A 374 -9.54 46.41 28.92
C ASN A 374 -9.83 45.26 27.94
N LYS A 375 -10.48 45.54 26.80
CA LYS A 375 -10.89 44.56 25.78
C LYS A 375 -11.95 43.55 26.25
N ASN A 376 -12.65 43.82 27.34
CA ASN A 376 -13.83 43.05 27.73
C ASN A 376 -15.05 43.54 26.95
N ILE A 377 -16.02 42.65 26.74
CA ILE A 377 -17.27 43.01 26.06
C ILE A 377 -18.09 43.90 27.00
N LYS A 378 -18.29 45.16 26.60
CA LYS A 378 -19.10 46.14 27.33
C LYS A 378 -20.57 46.05 26.92
N TYR A 379 -20.82 45.95 25.61
CA TYR A 379 -22.15 45.83 25.03
C TYR A 379 -22.15 44.87 23.83
N ILE A 380 -23.29 44.23 23.61
CA ILE A 380 -23.62 43.55 22.36
C ILE A 380 -24.76 44.33 21.70
N ILE A 381 -24.71 44.53 20.38
CA ILE A 381 -25.76 45.20 19.62
C ILE A 381 -26.35 44.25 18.57
N GLU A 382 -27.68 44.25 18.47
CA GLU A 382 -28.46 43.72 17.35
C GLU A 382 -29.26 44.85 16.72
N TYR A 383 -29.24 44.93 15.40
CA TYR A 383 -30.15 45.77 14.65
C TYR A 383 -31.28 44.91 14.08
N ASP A 384 -32.50 45.12 14.55
CA ASP A 384 -33.65 44.32 14.14
C ASP A 384 -34.28 44.93 12.89
N ASP A 385 -33.95 44.38 11.73
CA ASP A 385 -34.52 44.81 10.46
C ASP A 385 -36.05 44.55 10.36
N PRO A 386 -36.77 45.13 9.38
CA PRO A 386 -38.21 44.94 9.25
C PRO A 386 -38.67 43.47 9.13
N TYR A 387 -37.81 42.59 8.61
CA TYR A 387 -38.12 41.16 8.42
C TYR A 387 -38.10 40.38 9.74
N HIS A 388 -37.53 40.92 10.82
CA HIS A 388 -37.68 40.34 12.16
C HIS A 388 -39.14 40.36 12.65
N PHE A 389 -39.97 41.26 12.12
CA PHE A 389 -41.29 41.53 12.67
C PHE A 389 -42.44 40.89 11.87
N LYS A 390 -42.36 40.77 10.53
CA LYS A 390 -43.40 40.13 9.67
C LYS A 390 -42.85 39.60 8.33
N ASP A 391 -43.35 38.46 7.86
CA ASP A 391 -43.18 38.02 6.46
C ASP A 391 -44.09 38.81 5.48
N GLU A 392 -43.96 38.58 4.17
CA GLU A 392 -44.78 39.23 3.13
C GLU A 392 -46.30 39.02 3.31
N ARG A 393 -46.71 38.05 4.15
CA ARG A 393 -48.09 37.70 4.48
C ARG A 393 -48.48 38.13 5.90
N GLY A 394 -47.65 38.92 6.58
CA GLY A 394 -47.89 39.46 7.91
C GLY A 394 -47.66 38.48 9.07
N ARG A 395 -47.03 37.32 8.85
CA ARG A 395 -46.78 36.29 9.88
C ARG A 395 -45.37 36.41 10.45
N LEU A 396 -45.23 36.24 11.77
CA LEU A 396 -43.92 36.13 12.41
C LEU A 396 -43.23 34.82 12.01
N HIS A 397 -41.95 34.91 11.64
CA HIS A 397 -41.16 33.72 11.36
C HIS A 397 -40.79 33.02 12.68
N LYS A 398 -41.46 31.90 12.99
CA LYS A 398 -41.28 31.16 14.26
C LYS A 398 -39.81 30.91 14.62
N LYS A 399 -38.96 30.68 13.63
CA LYS A 399 -37.51 30.49 13.83
C LYS A 399 -36.80 31.76 14.31
N THR A 400 -37.13 32.92 13.75
CA THR A 400 -36.52 34.20 14.15
C THR A 400 -36.86 34.51 15.60
N VAL A 401 -38.12 34.31 16.00
CA VAL A 401 -38.57 34.49 17.39
C VAL A 401 -37.81 33.57 18.36
N GLU A 402 -37.62 32.31 18.00
CA GLU A 402 -36.88 31.35 18.82
C GLU A 402 -35.40 31.75 18.96
N TYR A 403 -34.75 32.16 17.87
CA TYR A 403 -33.35 32.56 17.88
C TYR A 403 -33.12 33.86 18.66
N ASP A 404 -34.03 34.81 18.53
CA ASP A 404 -34.01 36.05 19.28
C ASP A 404 -34.16 35.81 20.78
N LYS A 405 -35.04 34.87 21.17
CA LYS A 405 -35.18 34.46 22.58
C LYS A 405 -33.88 33.87 23.12
N ILE A 406 -33.24 32.96 22.39
CA ILE A 406 -31.96 32.34 22.78
C ILE A 406 -30.87 33.40 22.95
N LYS A 407 -30.77 34.36 22.02
CA LYS A 407 -29.81 35.47 22.09
C LYS A 407 -30.03 36.35 23.32
N ASN A 408 -31.28 36.65 23.64
CA ASN A 408 -31.63 37.49 24.81
C ASN A 408 -31.27 36.77 26.12
N GLU A 409 -31.70 35.51 26.27
CA GLU A 409 -31.42 34.68 27.45
C GLU A 409 -29.92 34.46 27.65
N TYR A 410 -29.16 34.27 26.56
CA TYR A 410 -27.70 34.11 26.64
C TYR A 410 -27.03 35.35 27.25
N CYS A 411 -27.37 36.55 26.79
CA CYS A 411 -26.82 37.79 27.34
C CYS A 411 -27.22 37.98 28.81
N GLU A 412 -28.46 37.67 29.18
CA GLU A 412 -28.94 37.75 30.56
C GLU A 412 -28.17 36.82 31.50
N ILE A 413 -28.01 35.54 31.12
CA ILE A 413 -27.27 34.54 31.91
C ILE A 413 -25.80 34.94 32.09
N LYS A 414 -25.19 35.53 31.06
CA LYS A 414 -23.78 35.95 31.09
C LYS A 414 -23.57 37.33 31.73
N GLY A 415 -24.64 38.05 32.09
CA GLY A 415 -24.55 39.41 32.60
C GLY A 415 -24.03 40.42 31.58
N ILE A 416 -24.23 40.17 30.28
CA ILE A 416 -23.77 41.02 29.19
C ILE A 416 -24.90 41.98 28.80
N LYS A 417 -24.59 43.28 28.67
CA LYS A 417 -25.57 44.29 28.24
C LYS A 417 -25.88 44.12 26.75
N LEU A 418 -27.09 43.65 26.44
CA LEU A 418 -27.62 43.57 25.07
C LEU A 418 -28.43 44.82 24.75
N LEU A 419 -28.07 45.51 23.66
CA LEU A 419 -28.83 46.60 23.08
C LEU A 419 -29.45 46.13 21.77
N ARG A 420 -30.78 46.12 21.70
CA ARG A 420 -31.51 45.89 20.45
C ARG A 420 -32.00 47.21 19.89
N ILE A 421 -31.67 47.49 18.64
CA ILE A 421 -32.08 48.69 17.93
C ILE A 421 -33.10 48.27 16.87
N PRO A 422 -34.40 48.54 17.08
CA PRO A 422 -35.40 48.18 16.09
C PRO A 422 -35.37 49.11 14.87
N TYR A 423 -35.80 48.61 13.71
CA TYR A 423 -35.73 49.38 12.46
C TYR A 423 -36.46 50.74 12.49
N TRP A 424 -37.47 50.91 13.34
CA TRP A 424 -38.18 52.20 13.47
C TRP A 424 -37.36 53.27 14.20
N ASP A 425 -36.32 52.88 14.94
CA ASP A 425 -35.38 53.78 15.59
C ASP A 425 -34.19 54.17 14.69
N PHE A 426 -34.27 53.89 13.37
CA PHE A 426 -33.21 54.16 12.40
C PHE A 426 -32.66 55.60 12.48
N GLN A 427 -33.54 56.60 12.58
CA GLN A 427 -33.14 58.02 12.67
C GLN A 427 -32.50 58.39 14.01
N CYS A 428 -32.70 57.56 15.03
CA CYS A 428 -32.21 57.79 16.40
C CYS A 428 -30.93 56.99 16.70
N ILE A 429 -30.37 56.26 15.73
CA ILE A 429 -29.19 55.41 15.94
C ILE A 429 -28.03 56.20 16.53
N ASP A 430 -27.73 57.40 16.00
CA ASP A 430 -26.62 58.23 16.47
C ASP A 430 -26.76 58.58 17.97
N ASP A 431 -27.97 59.00 18.38
CA ASP A 431 -28.29 59.37 19.77
C ASP A 431 -28.27 58.17 20.72
N ILE A 432 -28.70 56.99 20.24
CA ILE A 432 -28.65 55.75 21.00
C ILE A 432 -27.20 55.36 21.28
N ILE A 433 -26.34 55.40 20.26
CA ILE A 433 -24.91 55.09 20.41
C ILE A 433 -24.19 56.12 21.29
N GLU A 434 -24.60 57.40 21.25
CA GLU A 434 -24.03 58.44 22.12
C GLU A 434 -24.23 58.17 23.61
N LYS A 435 -25.40 57.66 24.00
CA LYS A 435 -25.68 57.29 25.39
C LYS A 435 -24.75 56.16 25.86
N ILE A 436 -24.42 55.22 24.98
CA ILE A 436 -23.48 54.12 25.28
C ILE A 436 -22.05 54.63 25.50
N HIS A 437 -21.65 55.66 24.75
CA HIS A 437 -20.32 56.24 24.85
C HIS A 437 -20.13 57.03 26.15
N SER A 438 -21.18 57.72 26.59
CA SER A 438 -21.14 58.65 27.73
C SER A 438 -21.28 57.96 29.10
N THR A 439 -21.54 56.65 29.11
CA THR A 439 -21.68 55.81 30.32
C THR A 439 -20.50 54.86 30.42
#